data_AF-A0A8H3KP89-F1
#
_entry.id   AF-A0A8H3KP89-F1
#
_cell.length_a   1.000
_cell.length_b   1.000
_cell.length_c   1.000
_cell.angle_alpha   90.00
_cell.angle_beta   90.00
_cell.angle_gamma   90.00
#
_symmetry.space_group_name_H-M   'P 1'
#
loop_
_entity.id
_entity.type
_entity.pdbx_description
1 polymer ?
#
loop_
_entity_poly.entity_id
_entity_poly.type
_entity_poly.pdbx_seq_one_letter_code
_entity_poly.pdbx_strand_id
1 'polypeptide(L)'
;MSGATKWIGGHGTTIGGVIVDAGKFPWNNGRFPGFTEPSPDYHGLVYLDQFGYNSFITKARLEIMRNVGACQNPFGEFLLIQGLEALSLGKLKIL
;
A
#
# COMPACT_ATOMS: atom_id res chain seq x y z
N MET A 1 -4.02 -4.48 -5.90
CA MET A 1 -3.79 -3.02 -6.02
C MET A 1 -5.06 -2.39 -6.56
N SER A 2 -5.69 -1.48 -5.82
CA SER A 2 -6.90 -0.78 -6.28
C SER A 2 -6.52 0.63 -6.70
N GLY A 3 -6.99 1.08 -7.86
CA GLY A 3 -6.83 2.48 -8.26
C GLY A 3 -7.74 3.36 -7.41
N ALA A 4 -7.18 4.11 -6.46
CA ALA A 4 -7.96 4.95 -5.57
C ALA A 4 -8.71 6.04 -6.35
N THR A 5 -8.16 6.50 -7.48
CA THR A 5 -8.77 7.43 -8.44
C THR A 5 -10.15 7.05 -8.93
N LYS A 6 -10.43 5.74 -9.02
CA LYS A 6 -11.65 5.24 -9.65
C LYS A 6 -12.79 5.27 -8.66
N TRP A 7 -13.17 4.11 -8.13
CA TRP A 7 -14.34 3.99 -7.28
C TRP A 7 -14.14 4.60 -5.90
N ILE A 8 -12.91 4.54 -5.37
CA ILE A 8 -12.61 5.04 -4.01
C ILE A 8 -12.69 6.57 -3.97
N GLY A 9 -12.20 7.26 -5.01
CA GLY A 9 -12.32 8.71 -5.14
C GLY A 9 -13.65 9.16 -5.75
N GLY A 10 -14.25 8.36 -6.62
CA GLY A 10 -15.60 8.54 -7.20
C GLY A 10 -15.77 9.72 -8.16
N HIS A 11 -14.93 10.75 -8.06
CA HIS A 11 -15.13 12.06 -8.69
C HIS A 11 -14.06 12.43 -9.73
N GLY A 12 -13.10 11.54 -10.00
CA GLY A 12 -12.06 11.76 -11.03
C GLY A 12 -11.11 12.93 -10.78
N THR A 13 -11.14 13.52 -9.58
CA THR A 13 -10.42 14.76 -9.23
C THR A 13 -8.98 14.53 -8.76
N THR A 14 -8.67 13.32 -8.28
CA THR A 14 -7.36 13.00 -7.68
C THR A 14 -6.86 11.64 -8.13
N ILE A 15 -5.62 11.59 -8.61
CA ILE A 15 -4.94 10.33 -8.89
C ILE A 15 -4.32 9.79 -7.60
N GLY A 16 -4.51 8.51 -7.31
CA GLY A 16 -4.00 7.88 -6.09
C GLY A 16 -4.02 6.36 -6.20
N GLY A 17 -3.08 5.71 -5.52
CA GLY A 17 -2.97 4.26 -5.45
C GLY A 17 -2.98 3.79 -4.01
N VAL A 18 -3.64 2.66 -3.74
CA VAL A 18 -3.58 2.01 -2.43
C VAL A 18 -3.07 0.57 -2.57
N ILE A 19 -2.09 0.23 -1.73
CA ILE A 19 -1.60 -1.12 -1.53
C ILE A 19 -2.16 -1.60 -0.19
N VAL A 20 -2.87 -2.73 -0.21
CA VAL A 20 -3.40 -3.39 0.99
C VAL A 20 -2.73 -4.75 1.09
N ASP A 21 -2.04 -5.00 2.19
CA ASP A 21 -1.44 -6.29 2.51
C ASP A 21 -2.38 -7.05 3.46
N ALA A 22 -2.68 -8.30 3.09
CA ALA A 22 -3.56 -9.16 3.88
C ALA A 22 -2.82 -9.89 5.01
N GLY A 23 -1.48 -9.88 5.03
CA GLY A 23 -0.67 -10.55 6.05
C GLY A 23 -0.87 -12.07 6.11
N LYS A 24 -1.25 -12.69 4.99
CA LYS A 24 -1.51 -14.14 4.90
C LYS A 24 -0.47 -14.91 4.11
N PHE A 25 0.42 -14.21 3.41
CA PHE A 25 1.34 -14.85 2.48
C PHE A 25 2.64 -15.27 3.21
N PRO A 26 3.09 -16.53 3.05
CA PRO A 26 4.33 -16.99 3.67
C PRO A 26 5.55 -16.52 2.87
N TRP A 27 6.15 -15.41 3.31
CA TRP A 27 7.36 -14.84 2.71
C TRP A 27 8.63 -15.67 2.94
N ASN A 28 8.57 -16.70 3.80
CA ASN A 28 9.68 -17.58 4.16
C ASN A 28 9.79 -18.85 3.29
N ASN A 29 9.10 -18.92 2.16
CA ASN A 29 9.05 -20.10 1.30
C ASN A 29 10.30 -20.30 0.40
N GLY A 30 11.42 -19.65 0.72
CA GLY A 30 12.70 -19.75 0.01
C GLY A 30 12.75 -19.00 -1.34
N ARG A 31 11.66 -18.39 -1.80
CA ARG A 31 11.62 -17.66 -3.08
C ARG A 31 11.89 -16.17 -2.94
N PHE A 32 11.86 -15.63 -1.73
CA PHE A 32 11.93 -14.20 -1.49
C PHE A 32 13.10 -13.82 -0.56
N PRO A 33 14.35 -13.92 -1.04
CA PRO A 33 15.54 -13.62 -0.24
C PRO A 33 15.49 -12.20 0.33
N GLY A 34 14.95 -11.24 -0.41
CA GLY A 34 14.83 -9.86 0.06
C GLY A 34 13.91 -9.62 1.27
N PHE A 35 13.20 -10.63 1.79
CA PHE A 35 12.48 -10.54 3.06
C PHE A 35 13.16 -11.36 4.17
N THR A 36 13.92 -12.39 3.81
CA THR A 36 14.58 -13.32 4.75
C THR A 36 16.05 -13.00 5.00
N GLU A 37 16.66 -12.17 4.16
CA GLU A 37 18.07 -11.76 4.26
C GLU A 37 18.19 -10.31 4.78
N PRO A 38 19.34 -9.96 5.40
CA PRO A 38 19.59 -8.61 5.88
C PRO A 38 19.56 -7.58 4.75
N SER A 39 18.72 -6.54 4.87
CA SER A 39 18.70 -5.46 3.90
C SER A 39 19.88 -4.50 4.10
N PRO A 40 20.73 -4.28 3.08
CA PRO A 40 21.83 -3.31 3.17
C PRO A 40 21.31 -1.86 3.27
N ASP A 41 20.14 -1.58 2.70
CA ASP A 41 19.52 -0.24 2.67
C ASP A 41 18.88 0.17 4.00
N TYR A 42 18.75 -0.79 4.92
CA TYR A 42 18.12 -0.66 6.21
C TYR A 42 18.98 -1.28 7.34
N HIS A 43 20.29 -1.04 7.32
CA HIS A 43 21.20 -1.37 8.43
C HIS A 43 21.23 -2.87 8.81
N GLY A 44 21.02 -3.77 7.84
CA GLY A 44 20.96 -5.21 8.08
C GLY A 44 19.63 -5.72 8.62
N LEU A 45 18.56 -4.91 8.55
CA LEU A 45 17.21 -5.30 8.94
C LEU A 45 16.73 -6.52 8.15
N VAL A 46 16.25 -7.55 8.86
CA VAL A 46 15.59 -8.71 8.25
C VAL A 46 14.08 -8.51 8.42
N TYR A 47 13.40 -8.16 7.31
CA TYR A 47 11.98 -7.80 7.33
C TYR A 47 11.10 -8.88 7.96
N LEU A 48 11.34 -10.14 7.61
CA LEU A 48 10.56 -11.25 8.15
C LEU A 48 10.73 -11.42 9.66
N ASP A 49 11.93 -11.19 10.17
CA ASP A 49 12.24 -11.34 11.60
C ASP A 49 11.59 -10.23 12.42
N GLN A 50 11.68 -8.98 11.97
CA GLN A 50 11.06 -7.86 12.67
C GLN A 50 9.53 -7.77 12.50
N PHE A 51 9.00 -8.09 11.31
CA PHE A 51 7.62 -7.75 10.94
C PHE A 51 6.74 -8.96 10.56
N GLY A 52 7.31 -10.17 10.51
CA GLY A 52 6.57 -11.40 10.24
C GLY A 52 5.74 -11.30 8.97
N TYR A 53 4.43 -11.54 9.08
CA TYR A 53 3.53 -11.51 7.92
C TYR A 53 3.31 -10.12 7.32
N ASN A 54 3.59 -9.04 8.05
CA ASN A 54 3.47 -7.65 7.57
C ASN A 54 4.73 -7.15 6.85
N SER A 55 5.67 -8.06 6.55
CA SER A 55 6.93 -7.71 5.90
C SER A 55 6.76 -7.01 4.56
N PHE A 56 5.74 -7.38 3.78
CA PHE A 56 5.53 -6.82 2.45
C PHE A 56 5.11 -5.35 2.50
N ILE A 57 4.09 -5.01 3.29
CA ILE A 57 3.70 -3.60 3.43
C ILE A 57 4.80 -2.74 4.05
N THR A 58 5.54 -3.29 5.02
CA THR A 58 6.63 -2.57 5.67
C THR A 58 7.78 -2.30 4.70
N LYS A 59 8.20 -3.29 3.92
CA LYS A 59 9.23 -3.11 2.89
C LYS A 59 8.77 -2.14 1.79
N ALA A 60 7.52 -2.22 1.36
CA ALA A 60 6.96 -1.30 0.37
C ALA A 60 6.97 0.16 0.86
N ARG A 61 6.73 0.41 2.15
CA ARG A 61 6.79 1.76 2.74
C ARG A 61 8.22 2.22 3.03
N LEU A 62 9.06 1.34 3.56
CA LEU A 62 10.41 1.70 4.00
C LEU A 62 11.38 1.84 2.82
N GLU A 63 11.42 0.87 1.92
CA GLU A 63 12.36 0.93 0.79
C GLU A 63 11.73 1.54 -0.45
N ILE A 64 10.61 0.97 -0.91
CA ILE A 64 10.08 1.32 -2.24
C ILE A 64 9.54 2.75 -2.26
N MET A 65 8.72 3.14 -1.27
CA MET A 65 8.18 4.49 -1.20
C MET A 65 9.27 5.54 -0.95
N ARG A 66 10.27 5.23 -0.12
CA ARG A 66 11.41 6.12 0.14
C ARG A 66 12.26 6.35 -1.12
N ASN A 67 12.53 5.27 -1.86
CA ASN A 67 13.43 5.33 -3.01
C ASN A 67 12.74 5.88 -4.27
N VAL A 68 11.47 5.52 -4.51
CA VAL A 68 10.71 5.95 -5.70
C VAL A 68 10.02 7.31 -5.46
N GLY A 69 9.72 7.66 -4.21
CA GLY A 69 9.14 8.96 -3.86
C GLY A 69 7.69 9.14 -4.30
N ALA A 70 6.95 8.04 -4.51
CA ALA A 70 5.53 8.05 -4.88
C ALA A 70 4.63 8.45 -3.69
N CYS A 71 4.89 9.62 -3.09
CA CYS A 71 4.15 10.17 -1.98
C CYS A 71 2.88 10.85 -2.48
N GLN A 72 1.74 10.49 -1.88
CA GLN A 72 0.46 11.12 -2.17
C GLN A 72 0.42 12.53 -1.58
N ASN A 73 -0.16 13.48 -2.33
CA ASN A 73 -0.31 14.84 -1.82
C ASN A 73 -1.41 14.90 -0.72
N PRO A 74 -1.24 15.73 0.32
CA PRO A 74 -2.19 15.76 1.44
C PRO A 74 -3.57 16.29 1.03
N PHE A 75 -3.64 17.21 0.07
CA PHE A 75 -4.91 17.74 -0.44
C PHE A 75 -5.70 16.69 -1.24
N GLY A 76 -5.02 15.87 -2.04
CA GLY A 76 -5.65 14.78 -2.77
C GLY A 76 -6.05 13.62 -1.86
N GLU A 77 -5.29 13.35 -0.79
CA GLU A 77 -5.72 12.40 0.26
C GLU A 77 -7.06 12.82 0.87
N PHE A 78 -7.22 14.12 1.19
CA PHE A 78 -8.48 14.66 1.70
C PHE A 78 -9.64 14.46 0.71
N LEU A 79 -9.42 14.72 -0.59
CA LEU A 79 -10.43 14.50 -1.63
C LEU A 79 -10.78 13.01 -1.80
N LEU A 80 -9.81 12.11 -1.64
CA LEU A 80 -10.05 10.66 -1.67
C LEU A 80 -10.87 10.20 -0.46
N ILE A 81 -10.61 10.75 0.74
CA ILE A 81 -11.38 10.43 1.95
C ILE A 81 -12.84 10.88 1.80
N GLN A 82 -13.07 12.06 1.23
CA GLN A 82 -14.42 12.55 0.90
C GLN A 82 -15.15 11.62 -0.08
N GLY A 83 -14.45 11.09 -1.09
CA GLY A 83 -15.00 10.07 -1.99
C GLY A 83 -15.31 8.75 -1.29
N LEU A 84 -14.49 8.35 -0.32
CA LEU A 84 -14.64 7.11 0.44
C LEU A 84 -15.89 7.12 1.33
N GLU A 85 -16.23 8.27 1.94
CA GLU A 85 -17.42 8.44 2.79
C GLU A 85 -18.73 8.13 2.04
N ALA A 86 -18.79 8.45 0.74
CA ALA A 86 -19.95 8.20 -0.12
C ALA A 86 -19.89 6.86 -0.88
N LEU A 87 -18.84 6.05 -0.68
CA LEU A 87 -18.58 4.85 -1.48
C LEU A 87 -19.70 3.81 -1.42
N SER A 88 -20.29 3.60 -0.24
CA SER A 88 -21.37 2.63 -0.02
C SER A 88 -22.66 3.02 -0.73
N LEU A 89 -22.98 4.32 -0.75
CA LEU A 89 -24.15 4.89 -1.42
C LEU A 89 -23.95 4.98 -2.94
N GLY A 90 -22.75 5.33 -3.39
CA GLY A 90 -22.38 5.43 -4.80
C GLY A 90 -22.41 4.08 -5.52
N LYS A 91 -21.84 3.02 -4.93
CA LYS A 91 -21.87 1.68 -5.53
C LYS A 91 -23.28 1.08 -5.64
N LEU A 92 -24.17 1.39 -4.71
CA LEU A 92 -25.54 0.86 -4.68
C LEU A 92 -26.44 1.45 -5.78
N LYS A 93 -26.08 2.60 -6.35
CA LYS A 93 -26.83 3.27 -7.43
C LYS A 93 -26.37 2.88 -8.85
N ILE A 94 -25.26 2.15 -8.98
CA ILE A 94 -24.60 1.84 -10.27
C ILE A 94 -24.61 0.32 -10.54
N LEU A 95 -25.25 -0.46 -9.65
CA LEU A 95 -25.62 -1.87 -9.82
C LEU A 95 -27.14 -1.96 -9.98
#